data_AF-A0A7C4G7F1-F1
#
_entry.id   AF-A0A7C4G7F1-F1
#
_cell.length_a   1.000
_cell.length_b   1.000
_cell.length_c   1.000
_cell.angle_alpha   90.00
_cell.angle_beta   90.00
_cell.angle_gamma   90.00
#
_symmetry.space_group_name_H-M   'P 1'
#
loop_
_entity.id
_entity.type
_entity.pdbx_description
1 polymer ?
#
loop_
_entity_poly.entity_id
_entity_poly.type
_entity_poly.pdbx_seq_one_letter_code
_entity_poly.pdbx_strand_id
1 'polypeptide(L)'
;MKSSKDLVVESTLENITEAIRRVLGNYTQSIGVDDEIIFIGVREICPPIIKVRSICEGRYAIISTSRCDIKDCSYWERCAKLDAERLGTLKEELLKLAGKKSEKQVLKWPIGIEEVDEKIIEKIYEKVRE
;
A
#
# COMPACT_ATOMS: atom_id res chain seq x y z
N MET A 1 -1.84 -18.01 -0.43
CA MET A 1 -1.16 -17.31 -1.53
C MET A 1 -0.91 -15.87 -1.10
N LYS A 2 0.35 -15.50 -0.81
CA LYS A 2 0.72 -14.14 -0.38
C LYS A 2 0.79 -13.25 -1.61
N SER A 3 -0.23 -12.41 -1.81
CA SER A 3 -0.36 -11.53 -2.97
C SER A 3 0.71 -10.43 -2.98
N SER A 4 1.24 -10.17 -4.17
CA SER A 4 2.39 -9.35 -4.51
C SER A 4 2.11 -7.83 -4.53
N LYS A 5 1.57 -7.26 -3.43
CA LYS A 5 1.20 -5.82 -3.35
C LYS A 5 1.75 -5.08 -2.12
N ASP A 6 2.52 -5.77 -1.26
CA ASP A 6 3.02 -5.19 -0.02
C ASP A 6 4.29 -4.38 -0.29
N LEU A 7 4.32 -3.11 0.14
CA LEU A 7 5.51 -2.29 0.19
C LEU A 7 6.31 -2.69 1.44
N VAL A 8 7.45 -3.38 1.27
CA VAL A 8 8.31 -3.75 2.39
C VAL A 8 9.40 -2.72 2.60
N VAL A 9 9.47 -2.16 3.81
CA VAL A 9 10.37 -1.06 4.17
C VAL A 9 11.16 -1.40 5.41
N GLU A 10 12.44 -1.02 5.43
CA GLU A 10 13.29 -1.05 6.62
C GLU A 10 13.41 0.38 7.15
N SER A 11 12.75 0.66 8.28
CA SER A 11 12.64 2.00 8.86
C SER A 11 12.12 1.92 10.29
N THR A 12 12.24 3.00 11.06
CA THR A 12 11.52 3.14 12.34
C THR A 12 10.02 3.33 12.10
N LEU A 13 9.21 2.86 13.05
CA LEU A 13 7.75 3.06 13.01
C LEU A 13 7.38 4.55 13.04
N GLU A 14 8.19 5.38 13.68
CA GLU A 14 8.03 6.84 13.75
C GLU A 14 8.12 7.47 12.35
N ASN A 15 9.13 7.08 11.56
CA ASN A 15 9.28 7.54 10.18
C ASN A 15 8.12 7.07 9.29
N ILE A 16 7.67 5.82 9.50
CA ILE A 16 6.50 5.29 8.79
C ILE A 16 5.24 6.09 9.13
N THR A 17 5.04 6.38 10.40
CA THR A 17 3.89 7.15 10.90
C THR A 17 3.91 8.59 10.37
N GLU A 18 5.09 9.21 10.32
CA GLU A 18 5.27 10.55 9.77
C GLU A 18 5.03 10.58 8.25
N ALA A 19 5.54 9.60 7.49
CA ALA A 19 5.24 9.48 6.07
C ALA A 19 3.74 9.28 5.81
N ILE A 20 3.07 8.44 6.61
CA ILE A 20 1.62 8.22 6.52
C ILE A 20 0.85 9.52 6.81
N ARG A 21 1.28 10.31 7.79
CA ARG A 21 0.68 11.63 8.07
C ARG A 21 0.76 12.56 6.88
N ARG A 22 1.88 12.57 6.17
CA ARG A 22 2.05 13.41 4.96
C ARG A 22 1.19 12.96 3.79
N VAL A 23 0.93 11.65 3.68
CA VAL A 23 0.11 11.07 2.60
C VAL A 23 -1.39 11.16 2.89
N LEU A 24 -1.83 10.79 4.09
CA LEU A 24 -3.25 10.76 4.45
C LEU A 24 -3.77 12.09 5.01
N GLY A 25 -2.88 12.96 5.50
CA GLY A 25 -3.26 14.13 6.30
C GLY A 25 -3.82 13.70 7.65
N ASN A 26 -5.07 14.08 7.92
CA ASN A 26 -5.79 13.67 9.12
C ASN A 26 -6.20 12.19 9.01
N TYR A 27 -5.84 11.39 10.02
CA TYR A 27 -6.20 9.98 10.10
C TYR A 27 -6.57 9.58 11.53
N THR A 28 -7.28 8.47 11.64
CA THR A 28 -7.45 7.73 12.90
C THR A 28 -6.53 6.52 12.88
N GLN A 29 -5.99 6.15 14.04
CA GLN A 29 -5.11 5.00 14.21
C GLN A 29 -5.83 3.96 15.07
N SER A 30 -5.77 2.71 14.66
CA SER A 30 -6.29 1.57 15.41
C SER A 30 -5.31 0.41 15.34
N ILE A 31 -5.34 -0.46 16.35
CA ILE A 31 -4.61 -1.73 16.33
C ILE A 31 -5.60 -2.77 15.79
N GLY A 32 -5.24 -3.37 14.67
CA GLY A 32 -5.98 -4.44 14.02
C GLY A 32 -5.74 -5.80 14.66
N VAL A 33 -6.28 -6.83 14.03
CA VAL A 33 -6.00 -8.23 14.39
C VAL A 33 -4.56 -8.55 13.95
N ASP A 34 -3.84 -9.38 14.72
CA ASP A 34 -2.46 -9.82 14.43
C ASP A 34 -1.38 -8.73 14.51
N ASP A 35 -1.50 -7.78 15.45
CA ASP A 35 -0.53 -6.69 15.69
C ASP A 35 -0.30 -5.77 14.48
N GLU A 36 -1.25 -5.73 13.53
CA GLU A 36 -1.25 -4.75 12.44
C GLU A 36 -1.68 -3.37 12.95
N ILE A 37 -0.95 -2.32 12.57
CA ILE A 37 -1.33 -0.94 12.84
C ILE A 37 -2.10 -0.42 11.62
N ILE A 38 -3.35 -0.01 11.84
CA ILE A 38 -4.26 0.43 10.79
C ILE A 38 -4.48 1.94 10.91
N PHE A 39 -4.14 2.65 9.84
CA PHE A 39 -4.34 4.08 9.67
C PHE A 39 -5.49 4.32 8.70
N ILE A 40 -6.53 5.03 9.13
CA ILE A 40 -7.72 5.30 8.32
C ILE A 40 -7.81 6.81 8.11
N GLY A 41 -7.67 7.26 6.86
CA GLY A 41 -7.82 8.66 6.51
C GLY A 41 -9.26 9.15 6.66
N VAL A 42 -9.42 10.40 7.08
CA VAL A 42 -10.75 10.99 7.32
C VAL A 42 -11.39 11.38 5.99
N ARG A 43 -12.29 10.53 5.47
CA ARG A 43 -13.17 10.81 4.33
C ARG A 43 -14.54 10.17 4.54
N GLU A 44 -15.59 10.84 4.08
CA GLU A 44 -16.97 10.36 4.18
C GLU A 44 -17.26 9.20 3.23
N ILE A 45 -16.66 9.23 2.03
CA ILE A 45 -16.85 8.21 1.01
C ILE A 45 -15.53 7.51 0.75
N CYS A 46 -15.58 6.19 0.88
CA CYS A 46 -14.49 5.26 0.67
C CYS A 46 -13.15 5.67 1.31
N PRO A 47 -13.07 5.72 2.66
CA PRO A 47 -11.87 6.23 3.32
C PRO A 47 -10.63 5.38 2.99
N PRO A 48 -9.50 6.03 2.70
CA PRO A 48 -8.25 5.34 2.45
C PRO A 48 -7.73 4.71 3.73
N ILE A 49 -7.20 3.51 3.62
CA ILE A 49 -6.64 2.74 4.71
C ILE A 49 -5.19 2.38 4.35
N ILE A 50 -4.28 2.62 5.28
CA ILE A 50 -2.92 2.09 5.23
C ILE A 50 -2.75 1.13 6.40
N LYS A 51 -2.35 -0.11 6.13
CA LYS A 51 -2.04 -1.09 7.17
C LYS A 51 -0.55 -1.34 7.20
N VAL A 52 0.01 -1.39 8.40
CA VAL A 52 1.43 -1.60 8.65
C VAL A 52 1.56 -2.84 9.52
N ARG A 53 2.24 -3.86 8.99
CA ARG A 53 2.51 -5.12 9.68
C ARG A 53 3.99 -5.26 9.94
N SER A 54 4.38 -5.53 11.18
CA SER A 54 5.77 -5.87 11.51
C SER A 54 6.12 -7.24 10.93
N ILE A 55 7.24 -7.35 10.21
CA ILE A 55 7.81 -8.63 9.76
C ILE A 55 8.89 -9.08 10.73
N CYS A 56 9.78 -8.16 11.09
CA CYS A 56 10.83 -8.31 12.08
C CYS A 56 11.24 -6.92 12.58
N GLU A 57 12.09 -6.84 13.61
CA GLU A 57 12.52 -5.57 14.18
C GLU A 57 13.07 -4.62 13.09
N GLY A 58 12.48 -3.41 13.02
CA GLY A 58 12.85 -2.39 12.03
C GLY A 58 12.38 -2.66 10.59
N ARG A 59 11.59 -3.72 10.33
CA ARG A 59 11.11 -4.06 8.98
C ARG A 59 9.60 -4.30 8.93
N TYR A 60 8.93 -3.60 8.04
CA TYR A 60 7.48 -3.55 7.97
C TYR A 60 6.97 -3.82 6.56
N ALA A 61 5.86 -4.55 6.46
CA ALA A 61 5.03 -4.61 5.26
C ALA A 61 3.93 -3.56 5.35
N ILE A 62 3.77 -2.77 4.30
CA ILE A 62 2.75 -1.73 4.21
C ILE A 62 1.83 -2.03 3.03
N ILE A 63 0.53 -2.01 3.29
CA ILE A 63 -0.50 -2.13 2.26
C ILE A 63 -1.43 -0.93 2.30
N SER A 64 -1.94 -0.57 1.14
CA SER A 64 -2.88 0.51 0.93
C SER A 64 -4.16 -0.07 0.34
N THR A 65 -5.29 0.32 0.90
CA THR A 65 -6.61 -0.08 0.43
C THR A 65 -7.59 1.07 0.63
N SER A 66 -8.78 0.98 0.07
CA SER A 66 -9.88 1.91 0.32
C SER A 66 -11.06 1.10 0.87
N ARG A 67 -11.62 1.51 2.01
CA ARG A 67 -12.83 0.86 2.53
C ARG A 67 -13.98 1.19 1.60
N CYS A 68 -14.60 0.22 0.95
CA CYS A 68 -15.81 0.46 0.18
C CYS A 68 -16.95 -0.32 0.82
N ASP A 69 -18.00 0.38 1.27
CA ASP A 69 -19.19 -0.26 1.84
C ASP A 69 -20.26 -0.56 0.76
N ILE A 70 -19.99 -0.18 -0.50
CA ILE A 70 -20.89 -0.44 -1.65
C ILE A 70 -20.56 -1.82 -2.24
N LYS A 71 -21.52 -2.74 -2.15
CA LYS A 71 -21.43 -4.05 -2.82
C LYS A 71 -21.45 -3.85 -4.34
N ASP A 72 -20.57 -4.57 -5.05
CA ASP A 72 -20.44 -4.54 -6.52
C ASP A 72 -20.16 -3.13 -7.11
N CYS A 73 -19.34 -2.34 -6.41
CA CYS A 73 -18.92 -1.02 -6.87
C CYS A 73 -18.19 -1.09 -8.22
N SER A 74 -18.73 -0.42 -9.24
CA SER A 74 -18.16 -0.35 -10.59
C SER A 74 -16.82 0.41 -10.67
N TYR A 75 -16.40 1.08 -9.60
CA TYR A 75 -15.17 1.88 -9.55
C TYR A 75 -13.97 1.15 -8.96
N TRP A 76 -14.06 -0.18 -8.76
CA TRP A 76 -13.01 -0.97 -8.11
C TRP A 76 -11.64 -0.84 -8.79
N GLU A 77 -11.57 -0.76 -10.12
CA GLU A 77 -10.31 -0.56 -10.86
C GLU A 77 -9.66 0.79 -10.52
N ARG A 78 -10.48 1.84 -10.45
CA ARG A 78 -10.04 3.18 -10.07
C ARG A 78 -9.57 3.20 -8.61
N CYS A 79 -10.26 2.49 -7.72
CA CYS A 79 -9.82 2.33 -6.33
C CYS A 79 -8.46 1.64 -6.25
N ALA A 80 -8.27 0.54 -7.00
CA ALA A 80 -6.98 -0.17 -7.03
C ALA A 80 -5.84 0.72 -7.56
N LYS A 81 -6.11 1.56 -8.56
CA LYS A 81 -5.12 2.54 -9.06
C LYS A 81 -4.77 3.59 -8.00
N LEU A 82 -5.77 4.17 -7.34
CA LEU A 82 -5.55 5.14 -6.26
C LEU A 82 -4.79 4.53 -5.07
N ASP A 83 -5.04 3.25 -4.77
CA ASP A 83 -4.32 2.52 -3.72
C ASP A 83 -2.84 2.34 -4.06
N ALA A 84 -2.53 2.04 -5.32
CA ALA A 84 -1.16 1.92 -5.83
C ALA A 84 -0.44 3.29 -5.87
N GLU A 85 -1.11 4.34 -6.36
CA GLU A 85 -0.59 5.71 -6.36
C GLU A 85 -0.24 6.15 -4.94
N ARG A 86 -1.10 5.86 -3.96
CA ARG A 86 -0.86 6.17 -2.55
C ARG A 86 0.36 5.45 -1.98
N LEU A 87 0.58 4.18 -2.33
CA LEU A 87 1.82 3.47 -1.96
C LEU A 87 3.05 4.09 -2.63
N GLY A 88 2.91 4.54 -3.88
CA GLY A 88 3.94 5.29 -4.59
C GLY A 88 4.33 6.57 -3.86
N THR A 89 3.36 7.39 -3.49
CA THR A 89 3.60 8.62 -2.71
C THR A 89 4.19 8.31 -1.34
N LEU A 90 3.71 7.26 -0.66
CA LEU A 90 4.26 6.85 0.63
C LEU A 90 5.73 6.46 0.53
N LYS A 91 6.09 5.71 -0.52
CA LYS A 91 7.48 5.37 -0.83
C LYS A 91 8.34 6.62 -1.02
N GLU A 92 7.86 7.61 -1.76
CA GLU A 92 8.59 8.86 -1.98
C GLU A 92 8.82 9.63 -0.67
N GLU A 93 7.80 9.74 0.20
CA GLU A 93 7.95 10.39 1.50
C GLU A 93 8.92 9.63 2.41
N LEU A 94 8.90 8.30 2.40
CA LEU A 94 9.86 7.50 3.15
C LEU A 94 11.30 7.70 2.65
N LEU A 95 11.51 7.77 1.33
CA LEU A 95 12.82 8.08 0.76
C LEU A 95 13.31 9.48 1.16
N LYS A 96 12.42 10.48 1.17
CA LYS A 96 12.74 11.84 1.64
C LYS A 96 13.17 11.84 3.11
N LEU A 97 12.46 11.10 3.97
CA LEU A 97 12.77 10.98 5.40
C LEU A 97 14.07 10.20 5.67
N ALA A 98 14.34 9.16 4.87
CA ALA A 98 15.55 8.36 5.01
C ALA A 98 16.82 9.06 4.49
N GLY A 99 16.68 10.10 3.66
CA GLY A 99 17.78 10.85 3.04
C GLY A 99 18.44 10.11 1.86
N LYS A 100 19.20 10.83 1.01
CA LYS A 100 19.81 10.31 -0.25
C LYS A 100 20.75 9.10 -0.08
N LYS A 101 21.24 8.79 1.12
CA LYS A 101 22.12 7.62 1.37
C LYS A 101 21.35 6.30 1.54
N SER A 102 20.02 6.34 1.57
CA SER A 102 19.17 5.24 2.05
C SER A 102 18.29 4.62 0.96
N GLU A 103 18.52 4.97 -0.31
CA GLU A 103 17.78 4.43 -1.49
C GLU A 103 17.77 2.89 -1.55
N LYS A 104 18.80 2.23 -0.99
CA LYS A 104 18.90 0.76 -0.92
C LYS A 104 18.10 0.12 0.23
N GLN A 105 17.77 0.85 1.29
CA GLN A 105 17.09 0.31 2.48
C GLN A 105 15.56 0.29 2.34
N VAL A 106 15.01 1.18 1.52
CA VAL A 106 13.55 1.39 1.42
C VAL A 106 12.86 0.38 0.49
N LEU A 107 13.61 -0.39 -0.32
CA LEU A 107 13.01 -1.07 -1.47
C LEU A 107 13.47 -2.53 -1.61
N LYS A 108 12.80 -3.41 -0.87
CA LYS A 108 12.46 -4.72 -1.45
C LYS A 108 10.97 -4.74 -1.75
N TRP A 109 10.61 -4.29 -2.95
CA TRP A 109 9.46 -4.93 -3.60
C TRP A 109 9.75 -6.44 -3.58
N PRO A 110 8.79 -7.31 -3.24
CA PRO A 110 9.00 -8.72 -3.50
C PRO A 110 9.41 -8.86 -4.97
N ILE A 111 10.64 -9.32 -5.18
CA ILE A 111 11.24 -9.49 -6.49
C ILE A 111 10.32 -10.42 -7.27
N GLY A 112 9.87 -9.93 -8.42
CA GLY A 112 8.94 -10.61 -9.31
C GLY A 112 8.16 -9.66 -10.22
N ILE A 113 8.72 -8.50 -10.59
CA ILE A 113 8.35 -7.91 -11.88
C ILE A 113 9.18 -8.69 -12.90
N GLU A 114 8.73 -9.89 -13.26
CA GLU A 114 8.79 -10.20 -14.69
C GLU A 114 7.95 -9.10 -15.33
N GLU A 115 8.52 -8.40 -16.31
CA GLU A 115 7.81 -7.43 -17.14
C GLU A 115 6.42 -7.97 -17.39
N VAL A 116 5.39 -7.29 -16.88
CA VAL A 116 4.01 -7.69 -17.13
C VAL A 116 3.82 -7.48 -18.62
N ASP A 117 4.03 -8.54 -19.40
CA ASP A 117 3.76 -8.60 -20.82
C ASP A 117 2.28 -8.26 -20.95
N GLU A 118 1.98 -7.09 -21.54
CA GLU A 118 0.61 -6.56 -21.67
C GLU A 118 -0.35 -7.61 -22.29
N LYS A 119 0.20 -8.58 -23.02
CA LYS A 119 -0.51 -9.75 -23.56
C LYS A 119 -1.12 -10.71 -22.52
N ILE A 120 -0.57 -10.78 -21.30
CA ILE A 120 -1.12 -11.65 -20.23
C ILE A 120 -2.37 -11.03 -19.62
N ILE A 121 -2.45 -9.70 -19.56
CA ILE A 121 -3.66 -9.00 -19.10
C ILE A 121 -4.81 -9.28 -20.07
N GLU A 122 -4.60 -9.16 -21.38
CA GLU A 122 -5.64 -9.43 -22.38
C GLU A 122 -6.18 -10.87 -22.33
N LYS A 123 -5.31 -11.87 -22.12
CA LYS A 123 -5.73 -13.29 -22.02
C LYS A 123 -6.56 -13.61 -20.78
N ILE A 124 -6.38 -12.88 -19.69
CA ILE A 124 -7.19 -13.06 -18.48
C ILE A 124 -8.59 -12.44 -18.70
N TYR A 125 -8.71 -11.37 -19.48
CA TYR A 125 -10.00 -10.74 -19.80
C TYR A 125 -10.89 -11.59 -20.73
N GLU A 126 -10.32 -12.36 -21.67
CA GLU A 126 -11.12 -13.25 -22.53
C GLU A 126 -11.76 -14.42 -21.77
N LYS A 127 -11.13 -14.91 -20.69
CA LYS A 127 -11.64 -16.04 -19.89
C LYS A 127 -12.80 -15.72 -18.95
N VAL A 128 -13.07 -14.44 -18.68
CA VAL A 128 -14.19 -14.02 -17.81
C VAL A 128 -15.46 -13.75 -18.64
N ARG A 129 -15.41 -13.99 -19.96
CA ARG A 129 -16.50 -13.69 -20.90
C ARG A 129 -17.20 -14.92 -21.48
N GLU A 130 -16.90 -16.12 -20.99
CA GLU A 130 -17.67 -17.35 -21.23
C GLU A 130 -18.53 -17.74 -20.02
#